data_AF-A0A807N2U6-F1
#
_entry.id   AF-A0A807N2U6-F1
#
_cell.length_a   1.000
_cell.length_b   1.000
_cell.length_c   1.000
_cell.angle_alpha   90.00
_cell.angle_beta   90.00
_cell.angle_gamma   90.00
#
_symmetry.space_group_name_H-M   'P 1'
#
loop_
_entity.id
_entity.type
_entity.pdbx_description
1 polymer ?
#
loop_
_entity_poly.entity_id
_entity_poly.type
_entity_poly.pdbx_seq_one_letter_code
_entity_poly.pdbx_strand_id
1 'polypeptide(L)'
;MLIGELAEKAGTRPSTLRYYEERGLLPPAVRTTAGYRSYDDEAVQRLQFIDRARAAGLTLAQIAEILDVRDAGRSPCAHVRDLLDRQLVDIDEQLARLNVLRVTISGLRAQAAQTPPEACAPESICRYL
;
A
#
# COMPACT_ATOMS: atom_id res chain seq x y z
N MET A 1 -19.53 -12.01 15.99
CA MET A 1 -19.98 -11.11 14.90
C MET A 1 -20.01 -11.87 13.59
N LEU A 2 -21.03 -11.65 12.76
CA LEU A 2 -21.08 -12.21 11.40
C LEU A 2 -20.13 -11.43 10.47
N ILE A 3 -19.83 -12.00 9.30
CA ILE A 3 -18.93 -11.35 8.31
C ILE A 3 -19.44 -9.98 7.85
N GLY A 4 -20.77 -9.77 7.80
CA GLY A 4 -21.37 -8.48 7.44
C GLY A 4 -21.10 -7.41 8.50
N GLU A 5 -21.34 -7.74 9.77
CA GLU A 5 -21.07 -6.85 10.90
C GLU A 5 -19.58 -6.53 11.02
N LEU A 6 -18.71 -7.52 10.80
CA LEU A 6 -17.26 -7.31 10.79
C LEU A 6 -16.85 -6.37 9.64
N ALA A 7 -17.43 -6.53 8.46
CA ALA A 7 -17.16 -5.69 7.31
C ALA A 7 -17.55 -4.24 7.57
N GLU A 8 -18.73 -4.00 8.15
CA GLU A 8 -19.18 -2.65 8.53
C GLU A 8 -18.26 -2.03 9.59
N LYS A 9 -17.95 -2.77 10.67
CA LYS A 9 -17.05 -2.28 11.73
C LYS A 9 -15.65 -1.97 11.23
N ALA A 10 -15.15 -2.75 10.27
CA ALA A 10 -13.83 -2.56 9.69
C ALA A 10 -13.82 -1.63 8.47
N GLY A 11 -14.97 -1.06 8.07
CA GLY A 11 -15.07 -0.17 6.92
C GLY A 11 -14.68 -0.83 5.59
N THR A 12 -14.85 -2.16 5.46
CA THR A 12 -14.44 -2.93 4.30
C THR A 12 -15.59 -3.75 3.72
N ARG A 13 -15.33 -4.50 2.65
CA ARG A 13 -16.32 -5.38 2.01
C ARG A 13 -16.16 -6.82 2.51
N PRO A 14 -17.24 -7.60 2.64
CA PRO A 14 -17.15 -9.03 2.97
C PRO A 14 -16.25 -9.83 2.01
N SER A 15 -16.16 -9.43 0.74
CA SER A 15 -15.24 -10.04 -0.24
C SER A 15 -13.77 -9.84 0.13
N THR A 16 -13.41 -8.66 0.66
CA THR A 16 -12.06 -8.36 1.15
C THR A 16 -11.72 -9.22 2.37
N LEU A 17 -12.69 -9.42 3.27
CA LEU A 17 -12.50 -10.29 4.45
C LEU A 17 -12.22 -11.73 4.04
N ARG A 18 -12.98 -12.29 3.09
CA ARG A 18 -12.72 -13.64 2.54
C ARG A 18 -11.35 -13.74 1.90
N TYR A 19 -10.97 -12.72 1.14
CA TYR A 19 -9.66 -12.66 0.52
C TYR A 19 -8.52 -12.61 1.56
N TYR A 20 -8.72 -11.93 2.69
CA TYR A 20 -7.76 -11.94 3.80
C TYR A 20 -7.71 -13.28 4.52
N GLU A 21 -8.84 -13.97 4.72
CA GLU A 21 -8.85 -15.36 5.23
C GLU A 21 -8.06 -16.29 4.31
N GLU A 22 -8.30 -16.24 3.00
CA GLU A 22 -7.61 -17.07 2.00
C GLU A 22 -6.09 -16.84 1.98
N ARG A 23 -5.65 -15.64 2.34
CA ARG A 23 -4.23 -15.27 2.44
C ARG A 23 -3.62 -15.44 3.83
N GLY A 24 -4.35 -16.01 4.79
CA GLY A 24 -3.88 -16.18 6.18
C GLY A 24 -3.79 -14.88 6.99
N LEU A 25 -4.24 -13.76 6.43
CA LEU A 25 -4.25 -12.46 7.11
C LEU A 25 -5.34 -12.35 8.17
N LEU A 26 -6.37 -13.20 8.11
CA LEU A 26 -7.36 -13.37 9.16
C LEU A 26 -7.38 -14.82 9.61
N PRO A 27 -7.50 -15.09 10.92
CA PRO A 27 -7.70 -16.44 11.40
C PRO A 27 -9.02 -17.00 10.81
N PRO A 28 -9.08 -18.32 10.56
CA PRO A 28 -10.29 -18.93 10.02
C PRO A 28 -11.45 -18.71 10.99
N ALA A 29 -12.57 -18.20 10.47
CA ALA A 29 -13.75 -17.95 11.29
C ALA A 29 -14.23 -19.24 11.99
N VAL A 30 -14.55 -19.11 13.28
CA VAL A 30 -15.30 -20.14 13.99
C VAL A 30 -16.68 -20.27 13.35
N ARG A 31 -17.16 -21.50 13.17
CA ARG A 31 -18.53 -21.72 12.68
C ARG A 31 -19.50 -21.76 13.85
N THR A 32 -20.61 -21.04 13.73
CA THR A 32 -21.73 -21.15 14.66
C THR A 32 -22.42 -22.51 14.51
N THR A 33 -23.27 -22.88 15.47
CA THR A 33 -24.11 -24.09 15.41
C THR A 33 -25.03 -24.10 14.19
N ALA A 34 -25.42 -22.93 13.70
CA ALA A 34 -26.22 -22.76 12.48
C ALA A 34 -25.38 -22.72 11.18
N GLY A 35 -24.06 -22.92 11.26
CA GLY A 35 -23.15 -23.01 10.12
C GLY A 35 -22.60 -21.68 9.59
N TYR A 36 -22.92 -20.55 10.22
CA TYR A 36 -22.41 -19.23 9.82
C TYR A 36 -21.00 -18.98 10.33
N ARG A 37 -20.20 -18.19 9.59
CA ARG A 37 -18.90 -17.70 10.05
C ARG A 37 -19.08 -16.65 11.15
N SER A 38 -18.39 -16.82 12.27
CA SER A 38 -18.34 -15.88 13.38
C SER A 38 -16.92 -15.44 13.69
N TYR A 39 -16.77 -14.15 13.92
CA TYR A 39 -15.54 -13.47 14.31
C TYR A 39 -15.70 -12.79 15.66
N ASP A 40 -14.58 -12.61 16.35
CA ASP A 40 -14.48 -11.89 17.61
C ASP A 40 -13.93 -10.46 17.41
N ASP A 41 -13.75 -9.74 18.51
CA ASP A 41 -13.20 -8.37 18.47
C ASP A 41 -11.71 -8.34 18.10
N GLU A 42 -10.99 -9.45 18.25
CA GLU A 42 -9.60 -9.54 17.79
C GLU A 42 -9.52 -9.40 16.27
N ALA A 43 -10.48 -9.97 15.53
CA ALA A 43 -10.57 -9.78 14.09
C ALA A 43 -10.67 -8.30 13.70
N VAL A 44 -11.38 -7.47 14.48
CA VAL A 44 -11.49 -6.02 14.24
C VAL A 44 -10.14 -5.34 14.42
N GLN A 45 -9.44 -5.62 15.53
CA GLN A 45 -8.11 -5.06 15.80
C GLN A 45 -7.09 -5.46 14.72
N ARG A 46 -7.15 -6.71 14.27
CA ARG A 46 -6.31 -7.24 13.19
C ARG A 46 -6.57 -6.52 11.88
N LEU A 47 -7.84 -6.27 11.53
CA LEU A 47 -8.19 -5.50 10.32
C LEU A 47 -7.71 -4.06 10.39
N GLN A 48 -7.86 -3.40 11.53
CA GLN A 48 -7.32 -2.04 11.74
C GLN A 48 -5.80 -1.99 11.65
N PHE A 49 -5.10 -3.06 12.05
CA PHE A 49 -3.66 -3.19 11.84
C PHE A 49 -3.32 -3.33 10.35
N ILE A 50 -4.00 -4.24 9.64
CA ILE A 50 -3.80 -4.45 8.20
C ILE A 50 -4.01 -3.14 7.43
N ASP A 51 -5.06 -2.38 7.75
CA ASP A 51 -5.35 -1.10 7.09
C ASP A 51 -4.24 -0.06 7.31
N ARG A 52 -3.79 0.13 8.56
CA ARG A 52 -2.67 1.02 8.87
C ARG A 52 -1.37 0.60 8.19
N ALA A 53 -1.06 -0.69 8.16
CA ALA A 53 0.14 -1.20 7.52
C ALA A 53 0.11 -1.00 5.99
N ARG A 54 -1.04 -1.21 5.35
CA ARG A 54 -1.24 -0.91 3.93
C ARG A 54 -1.12 0.59 3.63
N ALA A 55 -1.68 1.44 4.49
CA ALA A 55 -1.55 2.89 4.36
C ALA A 55 -0.09 3.35 4.49
N ALA A 56 0.73 2.62 5.26
CA ALA A 56 2.17 2.84 5.36
C ALA A 56 2.98 2.29 4.16
N GLY A 57 2.33 1.71 3.14
CA GLY A 57 2.99 1.19 1.95
C GLY A 57 3.43 -0.27 2.05
N LEU A 58 3.14 -0.97 3.15
CA LEU A 58 3.48 -2.38 3.28
C LEU A 58 2.59 -3.27 2.40
N THR A 59 3.23 -4.26 1.78
CA THR A 59 2.54 -5.27 0.98
C THR A 59 1.80 -6.26 1.87
N LEU A 60 0.76 -6.90 1.32
CA LEU A 60 0.03 -7.95 2.04
C LEU A 60 0.92 -9.12 2.48
N ALA A 61 1.99 -9.42 1.74
CA ALA A 61 2.94 -10.46 2.12
C ALA A 61 3.72 -10.08 3.38
N GLN A 62 4.26 -8.86 3.44
CA GLN A 62 4.95 -8.34 4.63
C GLN A 62 4.02 -8.26 5.84
N ILE A 63 2.75 -7.90 5.62
CA ILE A 63 1.74 -7.88 6.69
C ILE A 63 1.47 -9.29 7.22
N ALA A 64 1.41 -10.30 6.34
CA ALA A 64 1.27 -11.69 6.76
C ALA A 64 2.46 -12.14 7.63
N GLU A 65 3.69 -11.83 7.23
CA GLU A 65 4.89 -12.14 8.03
C GLU A 65 4.84 -11.52 9.44
N ILE A 66 4.40 -10.27 9.55
CA ILE A 66 4.23 -9.58 10.85
C ILE A 66 3.19 -10.31 11.71
N LEU A 67 2.08 -10.70 11.11
CA LEU A 67 0.99 -11.37 11.80
C LEU A 67 1.39 -12.79 12.23
N ASP A 68 2.13 -13.53 11.41
CA ASP A 68 2.64 -14.87 11.77
C ASP A 68 3.58 -14.80 12.99
N VAL A 69 4.43 -13.77 13.08
CA VAL A 69 5.30 -13.57 14.25
C VAL A 69 4.49 -13.28 15.51
N ARG A 70 3.44 -12.45 15.40
CA ARG A 70 2.52 -12.14 16.50
C ARG A 70 1.75 -13.38 16.94
N ASP A 71 1.23 -14.15 16.00
CA ASP A 71 0.43 -15.35 16.27
C ASP A 71 1.27 -16.47 16.89
N ALA A 72 2.58 -16.47 16.62
CA ALA A 72 3.56 -17.31 17.34
C ALA A 72 3.91 -16.81 18.76
N GLY A 73 3.22 -15.78 19.27
CA GLY A 73 3.42 -15.23 20.61
C GLY A 73 4.68 -14.36 20.77
N ARG A 74 5.31 -13.94 19.67
CA ARG A 74 6.50 -13.09 19.67
C ARG A 74 6.15 -11.65 19.33
N SER A 75 6.96 -10.70 19.80
CA SER A 75 6.80 -9.29 19.44
C SER A 75 7.34 -9.03 18.03
N PRO A 76 6.53 -8.59 17.05
CA PRO A 76 7.00 -8.26 15.71
C PRO A 76 7.58 -6.85 15.61
N CYS A 77 7.64 -6.08 16.70
CA CYS A 77 7.95 -4.65 16.66
C CYS A 77 9.32 -4.31 16.03
N ALA A 78 10.33 -5.17 16.20
CA ALA A 78 11.62 -5.00 15.54
C ALA A 78 11.49 -5.17 14.02
N HIS A 79 10.84 -6.27 13.59
CA HIS A 79 10.62 -6.56 12.18
C HIS A 79 9.76 -5.49 11.48
N VAL A 80 8.72 -4.98 12.14
CA VAL A 80 7.90 -3.87 11.64
C VAL A 80 8.74 -2.62 11.41
N ARG A 81 9.63 -2.29 12.36
CA ARG A 81 10.52 -1.13 12.23
C ARG A 81 11.44 -1.28 11.03
N ASP A 82 12.07 -2.43 10.86
CA ASP A 82 12.97 -2.69 9.73
C ASP A 82 12.25 -2.62 8.38
N LEU A 83 10.96 -2.98 8.33
CA LEU A 83 10.13 -2.84 7.14
C LEU A 83 9.81 -1.36 6.84
N LEU A 84 9.48 -0.58 7.86
CA LEU A 84 9.21 0.85 7.71
C LEU A 84 10.48 1.63 7.32
N ASP A 85 11.63 1.28 7.89
CA ASP A 85 12.91 1.90 7.54
C ASP A 85 13.27 1.64 6.07
N ARG A 86 13.05 0.41 5.57
CA ARG A 86 13.20 0.09 4.14
C ARG A 86 12.23 0.87 3.27
N GLN A 87 10.97 0.97 3.67
CA GLN A 87 9.97 1.73 2.93
C GLN A 87 10.32 3.22 2.84
N LEU A 88 10.90 3.81 3.90
CA LEU A 88 11.39 5.18 3.88
C LEU A 88 12.53 5.35 2.87
N VAL A 89 13.51 4.44 2.86
CA VAL A 89 14.60 4.47 1.88
C VAL A 89 14.07 4.42 0.45
N ASP A 90 13.15 3.51 0.15
CA ASP A 90 12.55 3.37 -1.18
C ASP A 90 11.81 4.65 -1.62
N ILE A 91 11.08 5.28 -0.69
CA ILE A 91 10.38 6.56 -0.93
C ILE A 91 11.39 7.68 -1.20
N ASP A 92 12.45 7.78 -0.41
CA ASP A 92 13.48 8.81 -0.57
C ASP A 92 14.19 8.69 -1.92
N GLU A 93 14.49 7.46 -2.37
CA GLU A 93 15.05 7.20 -3.69
C GLU A 93 14.07 7.57 -4.82
N GLN A 94 12.77 7.30 -4.66
CA GLN A 94 11.76 7.73 -5.63
C GLN A 94 11.64 9.25 -5.68
N LEU A 95 11.64 9.93 -4.53
CA LEU A 95 11.63 11.39 -4.46
C LEU A 95 12.86 12.00 -5.14
N ALA A 96 14.04 11.44 -4.92
CA ALA A 96 15.27 11.90 -5.58
C ALA A 96 15.16 11.78 -7.11
N ARG A 97 14.68 10.63 -7.62
CA ARG A 97 14.46 10.42 -9.07
C ARG A 97 13.43 11.38 -9.64
N LEU A 98 12.31 11.57 -8.95
CA LEU A 98 11.25 12.49 -9.38
C LEU A 98 11.72 13.94 -9.38
N ASN A 99 12.57 14.34 -8.42
CA ASN A 99 13.16 15.68 -8.39
C ASN A 99 14.10 15.93 -9.57
N VAL A 100 14.94 14.96 -9.93
CA VAL A 100 15.79 15.05 -11.12
C VAL A 100 14.93 15.22 -12.37
N LEU A 101 13.91 14.37 -12.55
CA LEU A 101 13.00 14.45 -13.69
C LEU A 101 12.28 15.81 -13.76
N ARG A 102 11.82 16.32 -12.61
CA ARG A 102 11.19 17.64 -12.51
C ARG A 102 12.11 18.76 -12.98
N VAL A 103 13.38 18.74 -12.58
CA VAL A 103 14.38 19.71 -13.01
C VAL A 103 14.60 19.61 -14.51
N THR A 104 14.78 18.40 -15.06
CA THR A 104 14.93 18.18 -16.51
C THR A 104 13.76 18.75 -17.29
N ILE A 105 12.52 18.38 -16.93
CA ILE A 105 11.30 18.86 -17.63
C ILE A 105 11.17 20.38 -17.53
N SER A 106 11.46 20.96 -16.35
CA SER A 106 11.39 22.40 -16.15
C SER A 106 12.42 23.15 -17.01
N GLY A 107 13.63 22.60 -17.15
CA GLY A 107 14.67 23.14 -18.03
C GLY A 107 14.27 23.10 -19.51
N LEU A 108 13.77 21.96 -19.99
CA LEU A 108 13.28 21.83 -21.37
C LEU A 108 12.14 22.81 -21.67
N ARG A 109 11.20 22.97 -20.74
CA ARG A 109 10.11 23.95 -20.86
C ARG A 109 10.63 25.39 -20.91
N ALA A 110 11.60 25.74 -20.07
CA ALA A 110 12.18 27.09 -20.04
C ALA A 110 12.92 27.43 -21.34
N GLN A 111 13.61 26.44 -21.95
CA GLN A 111 14.25 26.59 -23.26
C GLN A 111 13.21 26.78 -24.38
N ALA A 112 12.13 25.99 -24.36
CA ALA A 112 11.02 26.14 -25.29
C ALA A 112 10.34 27.51 -25.18
N ALA A 113 10.21 28.08 -23.97
CA ALA A 113 9.59 29.39 -23.78
C ALA A 113 10.43 30.57 -24.30
N GLN A 114 11.75 30.40 -24.39
CA GLN A 114 12.68 31.43 -24.88
C GLN A 114 12.85 31.40 -26.41
N THR A 115 12.33 30.37 -27.07
CA THR A 115 12.44 30.20 -28.52
C THR A 115 11.05 30.30 -29.13
N PRO A 116 10.80 31.24 -30.05
CA PRO A 116 9.48 31.34 -30.68
C PRO A 116 9.16 30.05 -31.45
N PRO A 117 7.90 29.56 -31.42
CA PRO A 117 7.49 28.31 -32.07
C PRO A 117 7.71 28.32 -33.59
N GLU A 118 7.83 29.51 -34.17
CA GLU A 118 8.12 29.80 -35.58
C GLU A 118 9.55 29.35 -35.99
N ALA A 119 10.45 29.14 -35.01
CA ALA A 119 11.80 28.65 -35.24
C ALA A 119 11.90 27.11 -35.36
N CYS A 120 10.80 26.38 -35.12
CA CYS A 120 10.72 24.95 -35.40
C CYS A 120 10.40 24.77 -36.89
N ALA A 121 11.40 24.41 -37.68
CA ALA A 121 11.17 23.99 -39.05
C ALA A 121 10.35 22.68 -39.07
N PRO A 122 9.34 22.55 -39.96
CA PRO A 122 8.51 21.34 -40.07
C PRO A 122 9.31 20.09 -40.47
N GLU A 123 10.55 20.27 -40.95
CA GLU A 123 11.48 19.22 -41.33
C GLU A 123 12.25 18.63 -40.12
N SER A 124 12.10 19.24 -38.93
CA SER A 124 12.78 18.84 -37.69
C SER A 124 11.78 18.36 -36.63
N ILE A 125 12.10 17.27 -35.91
CA ILE A 125 11.17 16.56 -35.01
C ILE A 125 10.64 17.47 -33.89
N CYS A 126 11.53 18.09 -33.13
CA CYS A 126 11.25 19.19 -32.21
C CYS A 126 12.60 19.65 -31.67
N ARG A 127 12.91 20.95 -31.68
CA ARG A 127 14.22 21.42 -31.19
C ARG A 127 14.32 21.47 -29.66
N TYR A 128 13.22 21.25 -28.97
CA TYR A 128 13.08 21.39 -27.51
C TYR A 128 13.19 20.07 -26.74
N LEU A 129 13.38 18.94 -27.44
CA LEU A 129 13.53 17.58 -26.92
C LEU A 129 14.71 16.91 -27.62
#